data_AF-A0A6G4AKR7-F1
#
_entry.id   AF-A0A6G4AKR7-F1
#
_cell.length_a   1.000
_cell.length_b   1.000
_cell.length_c   1.000
_cell.angle_alpha   90.00
_cell.angle_beta   90.00
_cell.angle_gamma   90.00
#
_symmetry.space_group_name_H-M   'P 1'
#
loop_
_entity.id
_entity.type
_entity.pdbx_description
1 polymer ?
#
loop_
_entity_poly.entity_id
_entity_poly.type
_entity_poly.pdbx_seq_one_letter_code
_entity_poly.pdbx_strand_id
1 'polypeptide(L)'
;MTISTGESLITAADIDDLITRVRQSAGDPGPLESAKAALFSGLSGDGHGHGDGDGAGTGTGTGPDPEAARLIRQRLLVTALRHGGALLAKLLSRLSPRETAMVRRYAHRLANFLDTLEVWAARPVMLALMRFGLPYGEAETIAVAVLLLVR
;
A
#
# COMPACT_ATOMS: atom_id res chain seq x y z
N MET A 1 -6.16 10.94 22.41
CA MET A 1 -5.11 10.63 21.41
C MET A 1 -5.54 11.21 20.08
N THR A 2 -4.87 12.28 19.62
CA THR A 2 -5.10 12.90 18.31
C THR A 2 -4.22 12.19 17.29
N ILE A 3 -4.81 11.36 16.44
CA ILE A 3 -4.11 10.84 15.26
C ILE A 3 -3.98 11.99 14.27
N SER A 4 -2.81 12.64 14.25
CA SER A 4 -2.43 13.62 13.24
C SER A 4 -2.62 12.99 11.86
N THR A 5 -3.72 13.39 11.20
CA THR A 5 -4.21 12.80 9.94
C THR A 5 -3.44 13.35 8.72
N GLY A 6 -2.36 14.11 8.93
CA GLY A 6 -1.73 14.91 7.88
C GLY A 6 -0.56 14.27 7.11
N GLU A 7 0.10 13.22 7.61
CA GLU A 7 1.49 12.94 7.17
C GLU A 7 1.76 11.49 6.74
N SER A 8 0.74 10.76 6.29
CA SER A 8 0.87 9.31 6.13
C SER A 8 0.18 8.75 4.89
N LEU A 9 0.41 9.42 3.77
CA LEU A 9 0.21 8.89 2.43
C LEU A 9 1.55 8.31 1.98
N ILE A 10 1.55 7.07 1.50
CA ILE A 10 2.73 6.39 0.95
C ILE A 10 3.51 7.36 0.05
N THR A 11 4.79 7.59 0.33
CA THR A 11 5.60 8.57 -0.40
C THR A 11 6.41 7.89 -1.51
N ALA A 12 6.88 8.68 -2.48
CA ALA A 12 7.79 8.17 -3.52
C ALA A 12 9.04 7.50 -2.92
N ALA A 13 9.58 8.07 -1.83
CA ALA A 13 10.74 7.51 -1.12
C ALA A 13 10.47 6.13 -0.50
N ASP A 14 9.26 5.87 0.02
CA ASP A 14 8.91 4.54 0.53
C ASP A 14 8.91 3.49 -0.59
N ILE A 15 8.48 3.90 -1.79
CA ILE A 15 8.42 3.02 -2.95
C ILE A 15 9.81 2.81 -3.55
N ASP A 16 10.67 3.84 -3.55
CA ASP A 16 12.08 3.71 -3.97
C ASP A 16 12.87 2.75 -3.08
N ASP A 17 12.69 2.79 -1.75
CA ASP A 17 13.27 1.80 -0.84
C ASP A 17 12.77 0.38 -1.19
N LEU A 18 11.48 0.24 -1.48
CA LEU A 18 10.89 -1.05 -1.83
C LEU A 18 11.39 -1.59 -3.17
N ILE A 19 11.49 -0.75 -4.21
CA ILE A 19 12.09 -1.06 -5.52
C ILE A 19 13.52 -1.55 -5.34
N THR A 20 14.30 -0.84 -4.52
CA THR A 20 15.70 -1.21 -4.24
C THR A 20 15.78 -2.58 -3.57
N ARG A 21 14.90 -2.87 -2.60
CA ARG A 21 14.87 -4.17 -1.90
C ARG A 21 14.40 -5.32 -2.79
N VAL A 22 13.39 -5.10 -3.63
CA VAL A 22 12.92 -6.13 -4.57
C VAL A 22 13.97 -6.43 -5.62
N ARG A 23 14.65 -5.41 -6.16
CA ARG A 23 15.78 -5.59 -7.07
C ARG A 23 16.90 -6.44 -6.45
N GLN A 24 17.15 -6.30 -5.15
CA GLN A 24 18.16 -7.07 -4.42
C GLN A 24 17.73 -8.50 -4.06
N SER A 25 16.42 -8.80 -3.96
CA SER A 25 15.92 -10.06 -3.38
C SER A 25 15.06 -10.91 -4.32
N ALA A 26 14.35 -10.32 -5.27
CA ALA A 26 13.32 -10.96 -6.10
C ALA A 26 13.45 -10.68 -7.61
N GLY A 27 14.49 -9.96 -8.04
CA GLY A 27 14.87 -9.85 -9.45
C GLY A 27 14.22 -8.68 -10.18
N ASP A 28 12.91 -8.72 -10.42
CA ASP A 28 12.23 -7.73 -11.28
C ASP A 28 11.42 -6.68 -10.50
N PRO A 29 11.88 -5.41 -10.43
CA PRO A 29 11.10 -4.33 -9.84
C PRO A 29 10.15 -3.63 -10.83
N GLY A 30 10.04 -4.08 -12.09
CA GLY A 30 9.26 -3.42 -13.14
C GLY A 30 7.81 -3.08 -12.75
N PRO A 31 7.07 -4.00 -12.07
CA PRO A 31 5.74 -3.71 -11.55
C PRO A 31 5.70 -2.58 -10.50
N LEU A 32 6.73 -2.46 -9.66
CA LEU A 32 6.84 -1.42 -8.63
C LEU A 32 7.22 -0.07 -9.24
N GLU A 33 8.13 -0.06 -10.22
CA GLU A 33 8.51 1.14 -10.97
C GLU A 33 7.29 1.70 -11.73
N SER A 34 6.51 0.81 -12.37
CA SER A 34 5.24 1.17 -13.03
C SER A 34 4.20 1.70 -12.03
N ALA A 35 4.08 1.07 -10.86
CA ALA A 35 3.21 1.52 -9.77
C ALA A 35 3.58 2.91 -9.24
N LYS A 36 4.88 3.18 -9.06
CA LYS A 36 5.40 4.50 -8.68
C LYS A 36 5.05 5.54 -9.75
N ALA A 37 5.32 5.23 -11.01
CA ALA A 37 4.97 6.11 -12.11
C ALA A 37 3.47 6.40 -12.11
N ALA A 38 2.59 5.40 -12.01
CA ALA A 38 1.15 5.61 -12.01
C ALA A 38 0.65 6.46 -10.81
N LEU A 39 1.23 6.31 -9.60
CA LEU A 39 0.83 7.10 -8.44
C LEU A 39 1.31 8.55 -8.46
N PHE A 40 2.48 8.82 -9.06
CA PHE A 40 3.16 10.12 -8.96
C PHE A 40 3.33 10.83 -10.31
N SER A 41 3.01 10.20 -11.45
CA SER A 41 3.11 10.81 -12.80
C SER A 41 2.13 11.96 -13.00
N GLY A 42 1.08 12.08 -12.19
CA GLY A 42 0.19 13.24 -12.19
C GLY A 42 0.79 14.50 -11.54
N LEU A 43 1.91 14.39 -10.81
CA LEU A 43 2.59 15.52 -10.16
C LEU A 43 3.71 16.10 -11.03
N SER A 44 4.26 15.30 -11.94
CA SER A 44 5.18 15.76 -12.98
C SER A 44 4.36 16.15 -14.20
N GLY A 45 3.86 17.39 -14.21
CA GLY A 45 3.35 17.99 -15.43
C GLY A 45 4.48 18.13 -16.44
N ASP A 46 4.74 17.08 -17.21
CA ASP A 46 5.43 17.22 -18.47
C ASP A 46 4.37 17.52 -19.52
N GLY A 47 4.26 18.80 -19.85
CA GLY A 47 3.46 19.27 -20.96
C GLY A 47 4.02 18.72 -22.26
N HIS A 48 3.55 17.55 -22.68
CA HIS A 48 3.58 17.18 -24.09
C HIS A 48 2.24 17.53 -24.73
N GLY A 49 2.05 18.83 -24.92
CA GLY A 49 1.02 19.34 -25.82
C GLY A 49 1.40 18.99 -27.25
N HIS A 50 0.84 17.90 -27.76
CA HIS A 50 0.59 17.76 -29.19
C HIS A 50 -0.93 17.88 -29.36
N GLY A 51 -1.37 19.12 -29.54
CA GLY A 51 -2.75 19.43 -29.84
C GLY A 51 -2.98 19.31 -31.33
N ASP A 52 -3.83 18.36 -31.71
CA ASP A 52 -4.69 18.47 -32.88
C ASP A 52 -6.02 17.81 -32.51
N GLY A 53 -7.09 18.59 -32.66
CA GLY A 53 -8.37 18.40 -31.99
C GLY A 53 -9.34 17.44 -32.67
N ASP A 54 -10.38 17.16 -31.89
CA ASP A 54 -11.81 17.08 -32.25
C ASP A 54 -12.49 15.89 -31.58
N GLY A 55 -13.42 16.17 -30.66
CA GLY A 55 -14.37 15.16 -30.16
C GLY A 55 -14.65 15.26 -28.67
N ALA A 56 -15.87 15.71 -28.36
CA ALA A 56 -16.43 15.82 -27.03
C ALA A 56 -16.29 14.54 -26.17
N GLY A 57 -15.78 14.69 -24.96
CA GLY A 57 -15.78 13.66 -23.94
C GLY A 57 -15.42 14.25 -22.58
N THR A 58 -16.41 14.41 -21.71
CA THR A 58 -16.24 14.74 -20.29
C THR A 58 -15.29 13.74 -19.62
N GLY A 59 -14.17 14.21 -19.07
CA GLY A 59 -13.21 13.39 -18.34
C GLY A 59 -12.41 14.23 -17.34
N THR A 60 -12.83 14.16 -16.09
CA THR A 60 -12.30 14.76 -14.87
C THR A 60 -10.83 14.45 -14.57
N GLY A 61 -10.11 15.43 -14.01
CA GLY A 61 -9.08 15.24 -12.98
C GLY A 61 -7.75 14.64 -13.41
N THR A 62 -6.72 15.49 -13.53
CA THR A 62 -5.31 15.16 -13.76
C THR A 62 -4.68 14.43 -12.54
N GLY A 63 -5.12 13.20 -12.29
CA GLY A 63 -4.59 12.31 -11.24
C GLY A 63 -5.01 10.86 -11.51
N PRO A 64 -4.30 9.85 -10.96
CA PRO A 64 -4.72 8.47 -11.13
C PRO A 64 -6.13 8.28 -10.55
N ASP A 65 -6.95 7.51 -11.26
CA ASP A 65 -8.27 7.11 -10.79
C ASP A 65 -8.18 6.60 -9.34
N PRO A 66 -9.09 7.03 -8.42
CA PRO A 66 -8.97 6.70 -7.00
C PRO A 66 -8.98 5.19 -6.73
N GLU A 67 -9.65 4.41 -7.57
CA GLU A 67 -9.65 2.95 -7.50
C GLU A 67 -8.31 2.38 -7.97
N ALA A 68 -7.78 2.87 -9.09
CA ALA A 68 -6.45 2.48 -9.57
C ALA A 68 -5.35 2.81 -8.53
N ALA A 69 -5.39 3.99 -7.93
CA ALA A 69 -4.45 4.40 -6.88
C ALA A 69 -4.54 3.48 -5.65
N ARG A 70 -5.75 3.08 -5.25
CA ARG A 70 -5.98 2.13 -4.16
C ARG A 70 -5.40 0.75 -4.48
N LEU A 71 -5.63 0.22 -5.67
CA LEU A 71 -5.07 -1.07 -6.12
C LEU A 71 -3.54 -1.04 -6.11
N ILE A 72 -2.94 0.07 -6.53
CA ILE A 72 -1.49 0.25 -6.46
C ILE A 72 -1.01 0.26 -5.00
N ARG A 73 -1.66 1.02 -4.11
CA ARG A 73 -1.29 1.04 -2.67
C ARG A 73 -1.39 -0.35 -2.03
N GLN A 74 -2.41 -1.14 -2.37
CA GLN A 74 -2.56 -2.52 -1.91
C GLN A 74 -1.38 -3.40 -2.34
N ARG A 75 -1.00 -3.35 -3.63
CA ARG A 75 0.16 -4.09 -4.16
C ARG A 75 1.47 -3.69 -3.48
N LEU A 76 1.66 -2.40 -3.24
CA LEU A 76 2.83 -1.89 -2.52
C LEU A 76 2.88 -2.44 -1.10
N LEU A 77 1.75 -2.47 -0.38
CA LEU A 77 1.69 -3.00 0.98
C LEU A 77 1.94 -4.51 1.04
N VAL A 78 1.36 -5.29 0.12
CA VAL A 78 1.62 -6.73 0.02
C VAL A 78 3.11 -6.99 -0.22
N THR A 79 3.72 -6.22 -1.12
CA THR A 79 5.15 -6.35 -1.42
C THR A 79 6.01 -5.94 -0.22
N ALA A 80 5.66 -4.87 0.49
CA ALA A 80 6.35 -4.45 1.72
C ALA A 80 6.22 -5.47 2.86
N LEU A 81 5.10 -6.18 2.96
CA LEU A 81 4.96 -7.29 3.92
C LEU A 81 5.86 -8.49 3.54
N ARG A 82 6.16 -8.70 2.26
CA ARG A 82 7.03 -9.80 1.79
C ARG A 82 8.52 -9.46 1.93
N HIS A 83 8.92 -8.24 1.58
CA HIS A 83 10.33 -7.83 1.48
C HIS A 83 10.78 -6.89 2.61
N GLY A 84 9.84 -6.39 3.42
CA GLY A 84 10.10 -5.37 4.43
C GLY A 84 10.23 -3.97 3.82
N GLY A 85 11.01 -3.11 4.49
CA GLY A 85 11.32 -1.76 4.03
C GLY A 85 10.59 -0.64 4.78
N ALA A 86 10.78 0.59 4.31
CA ALA A 86 10.25 1.81 4.91
C ALA A 86 8.72 1.79 5.00
N LEU A 87 8.04 1.25 3.98
CA LEU A 87 6.59 1.13 3.98
C LEU A 87 6.08 0.19 5.07
N LEU A 88 6.76 -0.94 5.31
CA LEU A 88 6.45 -1.80 6.45
C LEU A 88 6.73 -1.07 7.77
N ALA A 89 7.86 -0.37 7.90
CA ALA A 89 8.19 0.38 9.10
C ALA A 89 7.12 1.45 9.44
N LYS A 90 6.53 2.10 8.42
CA LYS A 90 5.40 3.04 8.59
C LYS A 90 4.11 2.35 9.05
N LEU A 91 3.84 1.13 8.61
CA LEU A 91 2.74 0.34 9.17
C LEU A 91 3.01 0.03 10.64
N LEU A 92 4.23 -0.41 10.96
CA LEU A 92 4.62 -0.83 12.30
C LEU A 92 4.69 0.35 13.29
N SER A 93 5.03 1.56 12.85
CA SER A 93 5.08 2.75 13.73
C SER A 93 3.72 3.16 14.29
N ARG A 94 2.63 2.67 13.68
CA ARG A 94 1.24 2.87 14.15
C ARG A 94 0.78 1.80 15.15
N LEU A 95 1.61 0.79 15.39
CA LEU A 95 1.30 -0.36 16.21
C LEU A 95 2.14 -0.35 17.47
N SER A 96 1.64 -0.98 18.53
CA SER A 96 2.41 -1.26 19.73
C SER A 96 3.59 -2.19 19.42
N PRO A 97 4.63 -2.26 20.27
CA PRO A 97 5.74 -3.19 20.10
C PRO A 97 5.30 -4.66 20.00
N ARG A 98 4.25 -5.02 20.74
CA ARG A 98 3.66 -6.36 20.74
C ARG A 98 3.00 -6.69 19.40
N GLU A 99 2.14 -5.81 18.91
CA GLU A 99 1.49 -5.95 17.59
C GLU A 99 2.52 -5.95 16.47
N THR A 100 3.55 -5.11 16.57
CA THR A 100 4.68 -5.06 15.63
C THR A 100 5.39 -6.40 15.53
N ALA A 101 5.70 -7.04 16.66
CA ALA A 101 6.31 -8.36 16.67
C ALA A 101 5.41 -9.41 16.00
N MET A 102 4.09 -9.33 16.22
CA MET A 102 3.13 -10.23 15.57
C MET A 102 3.07 -9.99 14.05
N VAL A 103 2.91 -8.76 13.59
CA VAL A 103 2.89 -8.44 12.14
C VAL A 103 4.16 -8.93 11.47
N ARG A 104 5.35 -8.70 12.06
CA ARG A 104 6.60 -9.20 11.51
C ARG A 104 6.65 -10.72 11.45
N ARG A 105 6.17 -11.41 12.49
CA ARG A 105 6.12 -12.88 12.54
C ARG A 105 5.17 -13.46 11.48
N TYR A 106 4.06 -12.80 11.20
CA TYR A 106 3.04 -13.25 10.27
C TYR A 106 3.05 -12.51 8.93
N ALA A 107 4.07 -11.69 8.64
CA ALA A 107 4.08 -10.76 7.50
C ALA A 107 3.85 -11.49 6.17
N HIS A 108 4.55 -12.60 5.96
CA HIS A 108 4.41 -13.40 4.74
C HIS A 108 3.03 -14.05 4.60
N ARG A 109 2.45 -14.55 5.70
CA ARG A 109 1.08 -15.12 5.69
C ARG A 109 0.03 -14.04 5.47
N LEU A 110 0.21 -12.87 6.08
CA LEU A 110 -0.66 -11.73 5.90
C LEU A 110 -0.60 -11.23 4.46
N ALA A 111 0.59 -11.13 3.87
CA ALA A 111 0.77 -10.77 2.46
C ALA A 111 0.03 -11.74 1.54
N ASN A 112 0.23 -13.06 1.73
CA ASN A 112 -0.46 -14.08 0.95
C ASN A 112 -1.98 -13.97 1.11
N PHE A 113 -2.48 -13.76 2.32
CA PHE A 113 -3.91 -13.63 2.56
C PHE A 113 -4.49 -12.38 1.89
N LEU A 114 -3.83 -11.23 2.02
CA LEU A 114 -4.27 -9.98 1.40
C LEU A 114 -4.29 -10.07 -0.14
N ASP A 115 -3.36 -10.82 -0.72
CA ASP A 115 -3.29 -11.10 -2.16
C ASP A 115 -4.47 -11.97 -2.66
N THR A 116 -5.08 -12.78 -1.77
CA THR A 116 -6.28 -13.57 -2.10
C THR A 116 -7.59 -12.78 -1.99
N LEU A 117 -7.56 -11.58 -1.41
CA LEU A 117 -8.76 -10.78 -1.22
C LEU A 117 -9.06 -9.91 -2.44
N GLU A 118 -10.20 -10.16 -3.08
CA GLU A 118 -10.75 -9.24 -4.09
C GLU A 118 -11.13 -7.88 -3.46
N VAL A 119 -11.69 -7.91 -2.25
CA VAL A 119 -12.10 -6.71 -1.52
C VAL A 119 -11.45 -6.68 -0.14
N TRP A 120 -10.60 -5.68 0.06
CA TRP A 120 -9.96 -5.44 1.35
C TRP A 120 -10.94 -4.77 2.32
N ALA A 121 -11.27 -5.49 3.40
CA ALA A 121 -12.14 -5.01 4.47
C ALA A 121 -11.60 -5.43 5.84
N ALA A 122 -11.99 -4.72 6.90
CA ALA A 122 -11.38 -4.89 8.22
C ALA A 122 -11.71 -6.27 8.80
N ARG A 123 -12.97 -6.66 8.64
CA ARG A 123 -13.52 -7.90 9.17
C ARG A 123 -12.84 -9.16 8.61
N PRO A 124 -12.66 -9.35 7.29
CA PRO A 124 -11.94 -10.52 6.78
C PRO A 124 -10.47 -10.54 7.19
N VAL A 125 -9.79 -9.39 7.23
CA VAL A 125 -8.39 -9.30 7.69
C VAL A 125 -8.29 -9.67 9.17
N MET A 126 -9.16 -9.13 10.01
CA MET A 126 -9.24 -9.45 11.44
C MET A 126 -9.51 -10.94 11.67
N LEU A 127 -10.50 -11.53 10.96
CA LEU A 127 -10.81 -12.96 11.08
C LEU A 127 -9.63 -13.85 10.69
N ALA A 128 -8.89 -13.48 9.63
CA ALA A 128 -7.69 -14.21 9.24
C ALA A 128 -6.58 -14.10 10.30
N LEU A 129 -6.35 -12.91 10.86
CA LEU A 129 -5.40 -12.70 11.94
C LEU A 129 -5.77 -13.53 13.19
N MET A 130 -7.05 -13.56 13.57
CA MET A 130 -7.53 -14.43 14.64
C MET A 130 -7.29 -15.91 14.33
N ARG A 131 -7.48 -16.32 13.07
CA ARG A 131 -7.18 -17.70 12.63
C ARG A 131 -5.69 -18.04 12.64
N PHE A 132 -4.82 -17.03 12.59
CA PHE A 132 -3.38 -17.19 12.81
C PHE A 132 -2.98 -17.27 14.29
N GLY A 133 -3.95 -17.08 15.20
CA GLY A 133 -3.78 -17.14 16.65
C GLY A 133 -3.60 -15.78 17.33
N LEU A 134 -3.89 -14.67 16.64
CA LEU A 134 -3.87 -13.34 17.28
C LEU A 134 -5.11 -13.14 18.15
N PRO A 135 -5.00 -12.47 19.31
CA PRO A 135 -6.17 -12.09 20.08
C PRO A 135 -6.96 -11.01 19.33
N TYR A 136 -8.25 -10.91 19.66
CA TYR A 136 -9.18 -10.00 18.98
C TYR A 136 -8.68 -8.55 18.94
N GLY A 137 -8.19 -8.02 20.08
CA GLY A 137 -7.75 -6.63 20.18
C GLY A 137 -6.62 -6.29 19.22
N GLU A 138 -5.56 -7.11 19.20
CA GLU A 138 -4.44 -6.91 18.28
C GLU A 138 -4.84 -7.13 16.82
N ALA A 139 -5.69 -8.12 16.56
CA ALA A 139 -6.18 -8.40 15.20
C ALA A 139 -6.98 -7.22 14.64
N GLU A 140 -7.82 -6.59 15.46
CA GLU A 140 -8.58 -5.40 15.10
C GLU A 140 -7.65 -4.21 14.80
N THR A 141 -6.72 -3.89 15.70
CA THR A 141 -5.78 -2.77 15.51
C THR A 141 -4.96 -2.95 14.24
N ILE A 142 -4.41 -4.15 14.01
CA ILE A 142 -3.60 -4.44 12.81
C ILE A 142 -4.45 -4.31 11.54
N ALA A 143 -5.67 -4.86 11.54
CA ALA A 143 -6.56 -4.78 10.37
C ALA A 143 -6.90 -3.32 10.02
N VAL A 144 -7.18 -2.49 11.02
CA VAL A 144 -7.45 -1.06 10.84
C VAL A 144 -6.21 -0.33 10.31
N ALA A 145 -5.03 -0.60 10.88
CA ALA A 145 -3.78 0.02 10.44
C ALA A 145 -3.45 -0.30 8.96
N VAL A 146 -3.65 -1.56 8.55
CA VAL A 146 -3.48 -2.01 7.15
C VAL A 146 -4.41 -1.24 6.22
N LEU A 147 -5.70 -1.12 6.58
CA LEU A 147 -6.68 -0.42 5.73
C LEU A 147 -6.44 1.07 5.64
N LEU A 148 -6.04 1.71 6.73
CA LEU A 148 -5.74 3.14 6.74
C LEU A 148 -4.58 3.49 5.80
N LEU A 149 -3.63 2.58 5.59
CA LEU A 149 -2.47 2.80 4.74
C LEU A 149 -2.80 2.68 3.24
N VAL A 150 -3.83 1.90 2.89
CA VAL A 150 -4.23 1.66 1.50
C VAL A 150 -5.48 2.42 1.08
N ARG A 151 -6.11 3.14 2.01
CA ARG A 151 -7.29 3.97 1.73
C ARG A 151 -6.98 5.12 0.79
#